data_AF-A0A7Z9VCG9-F1
#
_entry.id   AF-A0A7Z9VCG9-F1
#
_cell.length_a   1.000
_cell.length_b   1.000
_cell.length_c   1.000
_cell.angle_alpha   90.00
_cell.angle_beta   90.00
_cell.angle_gamma   90.00
#
_symmetry.space_group_name_H-M   'P 1'
#
loop_
_entity.id
_entity.type
_entity.pdbx_description
1 polymer ?
#
loop_
_entity_poly.entity_id
_entity_poly.type
_entity_poly.pdbx_seq_one_letter_code
_entity_poly.pdbx_strand_id
1 'polypeptide(L)'
;MDAGFGVVSSMKAADLFLPITIHLWFLYYLLLYCVGAFLLIRAGRLCLPEGVRSIPTRILGSLTMIPGGTLLLCLPLILFLKNTAGLLATGVTFIPEPTSFFAYGFIYLCGWSFWSQRTHLDRLKSWPKSIGSILLTLILYLYWLEFFLQWIGLPAGDLTRSTCDTLGVEIPDRETSMWIGACLSALMIWNGIWGFLGLCLLITNREIPRIRYIVDGSYWVYIIHLPFTVLIPGLLVHQSLGAFPKFFITLGLTTLIGYLSYDWIVRSGVIGKILNGRRWPRALGKAFKNQDLAPLDAPTP
;
A
#
# COMPACT_ATOMS: atom_id res chain seq x y z
N MET A 1 6.24 -18.05 33.05
CA MET A 1 5.85 -16.62 33.07
C MET A 1 4.82 -16.42 31.97
N ASP A 2 3.56 -16.44 32.37
CA ASP A 2 2.34 -16.44 31.55
C ASP A 2 2.04 -15.06 30.96
N ALA A 3 3.01 -14.47 30.26
CA ALA A 3 2.93 -13.09 29.78
C ALA A 3 1.95 -12.89 28.60
N GLY A 4 1.56 -13.95 27.90
CA GLY A 4 0.71 -13.85 26.70
C GLY A 4 -0.79 -13.65 26.98
N PHE A 5 -1.32 -14.32 28.01
CA PHE A 5 -2.76 -14.31 28.32
C PHE A 5 -3.12 -13.52 29.58
N GLY A 6 -2.17 -13.28 30.49
CA GLY A 6 -2.40 -12.43 31.67
C GLY A 6 -2.68 -10.96 31.33
N VAL A 7 -2.22 -10.49 30.16
CA VAL A 7 -2.52 -9.13 29.68
C VAL A 7 -3.99 -9.05 29.22
N VAL A 8 -4.49 -10.05 28.52
CA VAL A 8 -5.86 -10.07 27.97
C VAL A 8 -6.92 -10.08 29.07
N SER A 9 -6.66 -10.78 30.19
CA SER A 9 -7.57 -10.80 31.35
C SER A 9 -7.57 -9.49 32.15
N SER A 10 -6.60 -8.61 31.92
CA SER A 10 -6.45 -7.32 32.61
C SER A 10 -6.88 -6.09 31.78
N MET A 11 -7.20 -6.27 30.49
CA MET A 11 -7.60 -5.18 29.60
C MET A 11 -8.99 -4.65 29.97
N LYS A 12 -9.07 -3.36 30.29
CA LYS A 12 -10.36 -2.65 30.39
C LYS A 12 -10.87 -2.33 28.99
N ALA A 13 -12.18 -2.11 28.84
CA ALA A 13 -12.75 -1.69 27.56
C ALA A 13 -12.10 -0.42 26.98
N ALA A 14 -11.57 0.46 27.85
CA ALA A 14 -10.80 1.64 27.45
C ALA A 14 -9.42 1.32 26.84
N ASP A 15 -8.81 0.19 27.22
CA ASP A 15 -7.57 -0.33 26.62
C ASP A 15 -7.83 -1.03 25.27
N LEU A 16 -9.10 -1.33 24.97
CA LEU A 16 -9.53 -1.92 23.70
C LEU A 16 -9.71 -0.86 22.60
N PHE A 17 -10.03 0.39 22.98
CA PHE A 17 -10.22 1.54 22.09
C PHE A 17 -9.17 2.61 22.39
N LEU A 18 -7.90 2.25 22.21
CA LEU A 18 -6.80 3.21 22.36
C LEU A 18 -7.00 4.40 21.39
N PRO A 19 -6.56 5.62 21.75
CA PRO A 19 -6.69 6.82 20.91
C PRO A 19 -5.70 6.84 19.72
N ILE A 20 -5.57 5.69 19.07
CA ILE A 20 -4.66 5.41 17.97
C ILE A 20 -5.44 4.65 16.89
N THR A 21 -5.12 4.90 15.64
CA THR A 21 -5.69 4.21 14.49
C THR A 21 -5.14 2.78 14.34
N ILE A 22 -3.99 2.47 14.95
CA ILE A 22 -3.30 1.18 14.87
C ILE A 22 -3.15 0.78 13.39
N HIS A 23 -3.68 -0.37 12.97
CA HIS A 23 -3.63 -0.85 11.60
C HIS A 23 -4.53 -0.06 10.66
N LEU A 24 -5.55 0.63 11.16
CA LEU A 24 -6.53 1.41 10.37
C LEU A 24 -6.01 2.78 9.89
N TRP A 25 -4.73 3.11 10.16
CA TRP A 25 -4.13 4.38 9.76
C TRP A 25 -4.32 4.69 8.26
N PHE A 26 -4.23 3.67 7.40
CA PHE A 26 -4.38 3.82 5.96
C PHE A 26 -5.79 4.27 5.58
N LEU A 27 -6.83 3.67 6.20
CA LEU A 27 -8.21 4.10 5.98
C LEU A 27 -8.48 5.51 6.48
N TYR A 28 -7.87 5.86 7.61
CA TYR A 28 -7.96 7.20 8.15
C TYR A 28 -7.33 8.23 7.21
N TYR A 29 -6.11 7.99 6.73
CA TYR A 29 -5.44 8.84 5.75
C TYR A 29 -6.26 8.93 4.46
N LEU A 30 -6.76 7.81 3.94
CA LEU A 30 -7.59 7.76 2.75
C LEU A 30 -8.88 8.59 2.90
N LEU A 31 -9.54 8.53 4.07
CA LEU A 31 -10.70 9.35 4.37
C LEU A 31 -10.34 10.85 4.29
N LEU A 32 -9.26 11.26 4.96
CA LEU A 32 -8.79 12.64 4.94
C LEU A 32 -8.46 13.11 3.51
N TYR A 33 -7.81 12.28 2.70
CA TYR A 33 -7.50 12.62 1.31
C TYR A 33 -8.77 12.73 0.45
N CYS A 34 -9.74 11.84 0.62
CA CYS A 34 -11.02 11.89 -0.10
C CYS A 34 -11.82 13.16 0.26
N VAL A 35 -11.90 13.50 1.56
CA VAL A 35 -12.55 14.74 2.03
C VAL A 35 -11.79 15.95 1.50
N GLY A 36 -10.46 15.96 1.58
CA GLY A 36 -9.62 17.02 1.04
C GLY A 36 -9.81 17.20 -0.46
N ALA A 37 -9.82 16.13 -1.24
CA ALA A 37 -10.08 16.16 -2.67
C ALA A 37 -11.48 16.72 -2.99
N PHE A 38 -12.51 16.32 -2.25
CA PHE A 38 -13.86 16.87 -2.40
C PHE A 38 -13.89 18.39 -2.14
N LEU A 39 -13.27 18.84 -1.04
CA LEU A 39 -13.18 20.26 -0.69
C LEU A 39 -12.39 21.05 -1.74
N LEU A 40 -11.27 20.51 -2.24
CA LEU A 40 -10.47 21.12 -3.30
C LEU A 40 -11.27 21.27 -4.61
N ILE A 41 -12.03 20.24 -5.01
CA ILE A 41 -12.92 20.32 -6.17
C ILE A 41 -13.99 21.40 -5.96
N ARG A 42 -14.62 21.42 -4.77
CA ARG A 42 -15.68 22.38 -4.45
C ARG A 42 -15.16 23.81 -4.44
N ALA A 43 -14.04 24.06 -3.78
CA ALA A 43 -13.39 25.37 -3.73
C ALA A 43 -12.91 25.80 -5.12
N GLY A 44 -12.27 24.90 -5.88
CA GLY A 44 -11.83 25.19 -7.26
C GLY A 44 -13.01 25.55 -8.17
N ARG A 45 -14.19 24.94 -7.98
CA ARG A 45 -15.42 25.29 -8.69
C ARG A 45 -15.97 26.67 -8.34
N LEU A 46 -15.74 27.15 -7.12
CA LEU A 46 -16.20 28.46 -6.66
C LEU A 46 -15.22 29.58 -7.02
N CYS A 47 -13.92 29.32 -6.92
CA CYS A 47 -12.89 30.37 -6.97
C CYS A 47 -12.14 30.47 -8.31
N LEU A 48 -12.11 29.41 -9.13
CA LEU A 48 -11.26 29.36 -10.32
C LEU A 48 -12.06 29.15 -11.61
N PRO A 49 -11.66 29.73 -12.76
CA PRO A 49 -12.21 29.40 -14.08
C PRO A 49 -11.93 27.94 -14.49
N GLU A 50 -12.78 27.35 -15.34
CA GLU A 50 -12.66 25.94 -15.76
C GLU A 50 -11.30 25.57 -16.34
N GLY A 51 -10.70 26.46 -17.14
CA GLY A 51 -9.39 26.23 -17.74
C GLY A 51 -8.27 26.05 -16.72
N VAL A 52 -8.35 26.72 -15.57
CA VAL A 52 -7.29 26.70 -14.52
C VAL A 52 -7.44 25.49 -13.59
N ARG A 53 -8.67 25.03 -13.34
CA ARG A 53 -8.96 23.92 -12.41
C ARG A 53 -8.25 22.62 -12.77
N SER A 54 -8.06 22.36 -14.05
CA SER A 54 -7.46 21.11 -14.56
C SER A 54 -5.95 21.18 -14.76
N ILE A 55 -5.32 22.34 -14.58
CA ILE A 55 -3.88 22.51 -14.85
C ILE A 55 -3.03 21.61 -13.94
N PRO A 56 -3.22 21.58 -12.61
CA PRO A 56 -2.36 20.77 -11.74
C PRO A 56 -2.43 19.28 -12.04
N THR A 57 -3.64 18.75 -12.27
CA THR A 57 -3.86 17.35 -12.61
C THR A 57 -3.32 16.99 -13.99
N ARG A 58 -3.42 17.93 -14.96
CA ARG A 58 -2.81 17.76 -16.29
C ARG A 58 -1.29 17.73 -16.20
N ILE A 59 -0.65 18.67 -15.49
CA ILE A 59 0.81 18.71 -15.34
C ILE A 59 1.30 17.40 -14.72
N LEU A 60 0.72 17.00 -13.58
CA LEU A 60 1.16 15.81 -12.87
C LEU A 60 0.95 14.53 -13.69
N GLY A 61 -0.19 14.42 -14.37
CA GLY A 61 -0.43 13.30 -15.28
C GLY A 61 0.52 13.32 -16.49
N SER A 62 0.77 14.48 -17.11
CA SER A 62 1.71 14.58 -18.23
C SER A 62 3.14 14.22 -17.83
N LEU A 63 3.58 14.59 -16.63
CA LEU A 63 4.89 14.19 -16.09
C LEU A 63 5.05 12.68 -15.99
N THR A 64 4.00 11.95 -15.61
CA THR A 64 4.06 10.48 -15.57
C THR A 64 4.22 9.83 -16.96
N MET A 65 3.89 10.56 -18.03
CA MET A 65 3.89 10.04 -19.39
C MET A 65 5.16 10.34 -20.19
N ILE A 66 6.00 11.26 -19.72
CA ILE A 66 7.27 11.63 -20.36
C ILE A 66 8.35 10.62 -19.95
N PRO A 67 9.17 10.09 -20.89
CA PRO A 67 10.33 9.29 -20.54
C PRO A 67 11.23 10.02 -19.54
N GLY A 68 11.45 9.43 -18.36
CA GLY A 68 12.21 10.07 -17.29
C GLY A 68 11.43 11.06 -16.41
N GLY A 69 10.17 11.37 -16.72
CA GLY A 69 9.33 12.26 -15.89
C GLY A 69 9.06 11.70 -14.49
N THR A 70 9.14 10.38 -14.32
CA THR A 70 9.17 9.71 -13.01
C THR A 70 10.30 10.21 -12.10
N LEU A 71 11.44 10.63 -12.65
CA LEU A 71 12.54 11.20 -11.85
C LEU A 71 12.12 12.53 -11.21
N LEU A 72 11.34 13.35 -11.91
CA LEU A 72 10.80 14.59 -11.36
C LEU A 72 9.78 14.30 -10.24
N LEU A 73 9.02 13.21 -10.35
CA LEU A 73 8.11 12.76 -9.29
C LEU A 73 8.84 12.20 -8.07
N CYS A 74 10.13 11.85 -8.19
CA CYS A 74 10.93 11.47 -7.04
C CYS A 74 11.26 12.68 -6.15
N LEU A 75 11.36 13.90 -6.71
CA LEU A 75 11.80 15.08 -5.95
C LEU A 75 10.91 15.37 -4.72
N PRO A 76 9.57 15.41 -4.81
CA PRO A 76 8.74 15.63 -3.63
C PRO A 76 8.88 14.50 -2.60
N LEU A 77 8.96 13.24 -3.04
CA LEU A 77 9.15 12.10 -2.14
C LEU A 77 10.49 12.16 -1.39
N ILE A 78 11.56 12.53 -2.08
CA ILE A 78 12.89 12.73 -1.46
C ILE A 78 12.78 13.79 -0.36
N LEU A 79 12.11 14.91 -0.61
CA LEU A 79 11.96 15.98 0.37
C LEU A 79 11.15 15.55 1.60
N PHE A 80 10.12 14.73 1.43
CA PHE A 80 9.34 14.20 2.55
C PHE A 80 10.12 13.15 3.35
N LEU A 81 10.91 12.32 2.67
CA LEU A 81 11.63 11.17 3.25
C LEU A 81 13.07 11.47 3.67
N LYS A 82 13.55 12.70 3.46
CA LYS A 82 14.95 13.08 3.72
C LYS A 82 15.39 12.82 5.15
N ASN A 83 14.50 12.93 6.14
CA ASN A 83 14.87 12.80 7.56
C ASN A 83 14.84 11.35 8.07
N THR A 84 14.44 10.40 7.22
CA THR A 84 14.23 8.99 7.62
C THR A 84 15.02 8.02 6.77
N ALA A 85 16.03 8.51 6.03
CA ALA A 85 16.78 7.73 5.05
C ALA A 85 15.89 6.96 4.07
N GLY A 86 14.74 7.53 3.69
CA GLY A 86 13.79 6.85 2.82
C GLY A 86 12.77 5.94 3.52
N LEU A 87 12.89 5.71 4.83
CA LEU A 87 11.92 4.89 5.57
C LEU A 87 10.60 5.64 5.73
N LEU A 88 9.53 5.07 5.17
CA LEU A 88 8.18 5.60 5.27
C LEU A 88 7.47 5.01 6.51
N ALA A 89 7.79 5.54 7.69
CA ALA A 89 7.14 5.15 8.94
C ALA A 89 5.73 5.73 9.02
N THR A 90 4.73 4.88 9.28
CA THR A 90 3.31 5.30 9.25
C THR A 90 2.86 5.82 10.61
N GLY A 91 2.23 7.00 10.62
CA GLY A 91 1.57 7.53 11.81
C GLY A 91 0.37 6.66 12.22
N VAL A 92 0.35 6.21 13.47
CA VAL A 92 -0.77 5.40 14.04
C VAL A 92 -1.66 6.22 14.96
N THR A 93 -1.49 7.53 15.03
CA THR A 93 -2.27 8.47 15.86
C THR A 93 -3.36 9.15 15.06
N PHE A 94 -4.38 9.69 15.74
CA PHE A 94 -5.40 10.53 15.08
C PHE A 94 -4.86 11.83 14.49
N ILE A 95 -3.76 12.36 15.01
CA ILE A 95 -3.03 13.43 14.36
C ILE A 95 -2.09 12.76 13.34
N PRO A 96 -2.25 13.01 12.02
CA PRO A 96 -1.39 12.39 11.02
C PRO A 96 0.07 12.77 11.22
N GLU A 97 0.95 11.78 11.09
CA GLU A 97 2.39 12.01 11.10
C GLU A 97 2.77 12.72 9.77
N PRO A 98 3.43 13.88 9.80
CA PRO A 98 3.62 14.72 8.61
C PRO A 98 4.34 14.04 7.44
N THR A 99 5.45 13.34 7.69
CA THR A 99 6.25 12.73 6.61
C THR A 99 5.43 11.72 5.82
N SER A 100 4.77 10.80 6.51
CA SER A 100 3.88 9.81 5.90
C SER A 100 2.65 10.44 5.28
N PHE A 101 2.01 11.38 5.98
CA PHE A 101 0.80 12.03 5.49
C PHE A 101 1.03 12.77 4.16
N PHE A 102 2.13 13.50 4.03
CA PHE A 102 2.44 14.20 2.78
C PHE A 102 2.98 13.28 1.69
N ALA A 103 3.79 12.26 2.04
CA ALA A 103 4.28 11.28 1.07
C ALA A 103 3.12 10.48 0.45
N TYR A 104 2.23 9.90 1.26
CA TYR A 104 1.05 9.19 0.77
C TYR A 104 0.05 10.12 0.09
N GLY A 105 -0.12 11.34 0.59
CA GLY A 105 -0.96 12.36 -0.04
C GLY A 105 -0.46 12.71 -1.44
N PHE A 106 0.86 12.86 -1.62
CA PHE A 106 1.46 13.09 -2.93
C PHE A 106 1.24 11.91 -3.89
N ILE A 107 1.44 10.67 -3.43
CA ILE A 107 1.16 9.46 -4.24
C ILE A 107 -0.32 9.40 -4.61
N TYR A 108 -1.23 9.69 -3.67
CA TYR A 108 -2.67 9.76 -3.91
C TYR A 108 -3.01 10.81 -4.98
N LEU A 109 -2.46 12.01 -4.88
CA LEU A 109 -2.67 13.09 -5.86
C LEU A 109 -2.16 12.69 -7.26
N CYS A 110 -1.03 12.00 -7.33
CA CYS A 110 -0.51 11.47 -8.60
C CYS A 110 -1.48 10.44 -9.19
N GLY A 111 -1.96 9.47 -8.38
CA GLY A 111 -2.95 8.49 -8.82
C GLY A 111 -4.26 9.11 -9.27
N TRP A 112 -4.76 10.11 -8.53
CA TRP A 112 -5.95 10.86 -8.90
C TRP A 112 -5.76 11.63 -10.21
N SER A 113 -4.62 12.29 -10.40
CA SER A 113 -4.29 12.98 -11.65
C SER A 113 -4.22 12.01 -12.83
N PHE A 114 -3.61 10.85 -12.59
CA PHE A 114 -3.45 9.78 -13.57
C PHE A 114 -4.79 9.18 -14.04
N TRP A 115 -5.85 9.22 -13.22
CA TRP A 115 -7.18 8.73 -13.60
C TRP A 115 -7.73 9.36 -14.90
N SER A 116 -7.42 10.64 -15.13
CA SER A 116 -7.83 11.37 -16.34
C SER A 116 -7.11 10.90 -17.61
N GLN A 117 -5.99 10.21 -17.45
CA GLN A 117 -5.07 9.77 -18.52
C GLN A 117 -4.98 8.24 -18.62
N ARG A 118 -5.95 7.52 -18.03
CA ARG A 118 -5.97 6.04 -17.97
C ARG A 118 -5.92 5.36 -19.34
N THR A 119 -6.30 6.04 -20.42
CA THR A 119 -6.14 5.54 -21.80
C THR A 119 -4.69 5.26 -22.16
N HIS A 120 -3.73 5.89 -21.47
CA HIS A 120 -2.31 5.66 -21.70
C HIS A 120 -1.72 4.49 -20.88
N LEU A 121 -2.50 3.83 -20.02
CA LEU A 121 -2.08 2.64 -19.26
C LEU A 121 -1.58 1.52 -20.17
N ASP A 122 -2.07 1.46 -21.41
CA ASP A 122 -1.63 0.46 -22.38
C ASP A 122 -0.13 0.55 -22.68
N ARG A 123 0.52 1.71 -22.49
CA ARG A 123 1.98 1.86 -22.64
C ARG A 123 2.78 1.10 -21.58
N LEU A 124 2.17 0.79 -20.43
CA LEU A 124 2.79 0.03 -19.35
C LEU A 124 2.71 -1.49 -19.58
N LYS A 125 1.88 -1.96 -20.54
CA LYS A 125 1.70 -3.38 -20.85
C LYS A 125 2.92 -3.93 -21.60
N SER A 126 3.97 -4.27 -20.85
CA SER A 126 5.16 -4.93 -21.39
C SER A 126 5.79 -5.84 -20.34
N TRP A 127 5.89 -7.13 -20.65
CA TRP A 127 6.49 -8.13 -19.77
C TRP A 127 7.94 -7.77 -19.40
N PRO A 128 8.85 -7.47 -20.34
CA PRO A 128 10.22 -7.10 -20.00
C PRO A 128 10.30 -5.85 -19.11
N LYS A 129 9.50 -4.81 -19.40
CA LYS A 129 9.51 -3.58 -18.60
C LYS A 129 8.97 -3.82 -17.18
N SER A 130 7.88 -4.57 -17.05
CA SER A 130 7.25 -4.83 -15.75
C SER A 130 8.15 -5.69 -14.87
N ILE A 131 8.69 -6.79 -15.42
CA ILE A 131 9.62 -7.66 -14.70
C ILE A 131 10.92 -6.90 -14.40
N GLY A 132 11.51 -6.21 -15.38
CA GLY A 132 12.73 -5.43 -15.20
C GLY A 132 12.58 -4.35 -14.13
N SER A 133 11.43 -3.69 -14.08
CA SER A 133 11.10 -2.71 -13.04
C SER A 133 10.97 -3.35 -11.65
N ILE A 134 10.30 -4.50 -11.52
CA ILE A 134 10.22 -5.22 -10.25
C ILE A 134 11.62 -5.69 -9.79
N LEU A 135 12.42 -6.28 -10.69
CA LEU A 135 13.78 -6.71 -10.39
C LEU A 135 14.69 -5.53 -9.99
N LEU A 136 14.60 -4.42 -10.71
CA LEU A 136 15.33 -3.20 -10.35
C LEU A 136 14.89 -2.70 -8.96
N THR A 137 13.61 -2.78 -8.60
CA THR A 137 13.14 -2.42 -7.25
C THR A 137 13.78 -3.31 -6.18
N LEU A 138 13.92 -4.61 -6.43
CA LEU A 138 14.60 -5.54 -5.52
C LEU A 138 16.09 -5.24 -5.40
N ILE A 139 16.77 -4.90 -6.50
CA ILE A 139 18.19 -4.50 -6.47
C ILE A 139 18.36 -3.19 -5.68
N LEU A 140 17.54 -2.18 -5.97
CA LEU A 140 17.57 -0.90 -5.25
C LEU A 140 17.29 -1.07 -3.76
N TYR A 141 16.43 -2.04 -3.37
CA TYR A 141 16.17 -2.35 -1.97
C TYR A 141 17.44 -2.81 -1.23
N LEU A 142 18.31 -3.61 -1.87
CA LEU A 142 19.56 -4.07 -1.25
C LEU A 142 20.49 -2.89 -0.95
N TYR A 143 20.66 -1.98 -1.91
CA TYR A 143 21.43 -0.75 -1.70
C TYR A 143 20.78 0.15 -0.65
N TRP A 144 19.47 0.37 -0.73
CA TRP A 144 18.73 1.18 0.22
C TRP A 144 18.91 0.64 1.65
N LEU A 145 18.86 -0.67 1.82
CA LEU A 145 19.03 -1.32 3.12
C LEU A 145 20.41 -1.01 3.72
N GLU A 146 21.50 -1.12 2.97
CA GLU A 146 22.83 -0.81 3.52
C GLU A 146 22.98 0.67 3.91
N PHE A 147 22.49 1.60 3.08
CA PHE A 147 22.50 3.03 3.42
C PHE A 147 21.59 3.36 4.62
N PHE A 148 20.44 2.70 4.72
CA PHE A 148 19.54 2.82 5.87
C PHE A 148 20.20 2.29 7.15
N LEU A 149 20.82 1.11 7.10
CA LEU A 149 21.54 0.50 8.22
C LEU A 149 22.71 1.39 8.67
N GLN A 150 23.41 2.00 7.72
CA GLN A 150 24.47 2.96 8.03
C GLN A 150 23.92 4.23 8.71
N TRP A 151 22.80 4.75 8.22
CA TRP A 151 22.15 5.92 8.82
C TRP A 151 21.69 5.68 10.28
N ILE A 152 21.23 4.47 10.61
CA ILE A 152 20.90 4.10 12.01
C ILE A 152 22.14 3.80 12.87
N GLY A 153 23.36 3.89 12.31
CA GLY A 153 24.63 3.83 13.04
C GLY A 153 25.41 2.52 12.89
N LEU A 154 25.03 1.65 11.97
CA LEU A 154 25.81 0.44 11.67
C LEU A 154 26.95 0.75 10.68
N PRO A 155 28.01 -0.09 10.63
CA PRO A 155 29.03 0.04 9.60
C PRO A 155 28.46 -0.16 8.19
N ALA A 156 29.10 0.46 7.18
CA ALA A 156 28.75 0.21 5.79
C ALA A 156 28.84 -1.28 5.45
N GLY A 157 27.87 -1.81 4.73
CA GLY A 157 27.88 -3.20 4.29
C GLY A 157 28.88 -3.43 3.16
N ASP A 158 28.99 -4.69 2.73
CA ASP A 158 29.96 -5.10 1.73
C ASP A 158 29.59 -4.57 0.34
N LEU A 159 28.29 -4.37 0.05
CA LEU A 159 27.84 -3.83 -1.22
C LEU A 159 28.23 -2.35 -1.35
N THR A 160 27.98 -1.54 -0.32
CA THR A 160 28.38 -0.13 -0.26
C THR A 160 29.90 -0.01 -0.33
N ARG A 161 30.64 -0.81 0.45
CA ARG A 161 32.12 -0.79 0.41
C ARG A 161 32.66 -1.14 -0.98
N SER A 162 32.24 -2.26 -1.55
CA SER A 162 32.69 -2.68 -2.88
C SER A 162 32.34 -1.65 -3.97
N THR A 163 31.17 -1.01 -3.87
CA THR A 163 30.75 0.04 -4.81
C THR A 163 31.60 1.29 -4.66
N CYS A 164 31.85 1.74 -3.43
CA CYS A 164 32.72 2.88 -3.12
C CYS A 164 34.15 2.65 -3.63
N ASP A 165 34.72 1.48 -3.36
CA ASP A 165 36.06 1.09 -3.82
C ASP A 165 36.14 1.08 -5.36
N THR A 166 35.13 0.53 -6.03
CA THR A 166 35.06 0.49 -7.50
C THR A 166 34.95 1.89 -8.13
N LEU A 167 34.20 2.78 -7.50
CA LEU A 167 34.02 4.16 -7.95
C LEU A 167 35.17 5.09 -7.52
N GLY A 168 36.07 4.63 -6.64
CA GLY A 168 37.15 5.43 -6.08
C GLY A 168 36.64 6.58 -5.20
N VAL A 169 35.51 6.38 -4.52
CA VAL A 169 34.89 7.37 -3.63
C VAL A 169 34.93 6.91 -2.18
N GLU A 170 35.00 7.85 -1.25
CA GLU A 170 34.93 7.56 0.17
C GLU A 170 33.55 7.01 0.56
N ILE A 171 33.51 6.24 1.64
CA ILE A 171 32.26 5.75 2.22
C ILE A 171 31.47 6.98 2.70
N PRO A 172 30.22 7.17 2.26
CA PRO A 172 29.42 8.32 2.62
C PRO A 172 29.26 8.46 4.14
N ASP A 173 29.23 9.70 4.63
CA ASP A 173 28.93 9.95 6.04
C ASP A 173 27.44 9.72 6.35
N ARG A 174 27.06 9.87 7.63
CA ARG A 174 25.69 9.60 8.08
C ARG A 174 24.64 10.47 7.38
N GLU A 175 24.95 11.75 7.15
CA GLU A 175 24.03 12.68 6.50
C GLU A 175 23.89 12.35 5.01
N THR A 176 24.99 12.05 4.34
CA THR A 176 25.01 11.67 2.93
C THR A 176 24.27 10.35 2.72
N SER A 177 24.49 9.34 3.57
CA SER A 177 23.74 8.06 3.53
C SER A 177 22.25 8.27 3.75
N MET A 178 21.85 9.25 4.57
CA MET A 178 20.44 9.61 4.76
C MET A 178 19.80 10.12 3.45
N TRP A 179 20.47 11.04 2.75
CA TRP A 179 19.98 11.56 1.47
C TRP A 179 19.98 10.51 0.37
N ILE A 180 21.03 9.68 0.30
CA ILE A 180 21.10 8.55 -0.64
C ILE A 180 19.94 7.58 -0.38
N GLY A 181 19.67 7.23 0.88
CA GLY A 181 18.54 6.40 1.27
C GLY A 181 17.19 6.98 0.83
N ALA A 182 16.99 8.29 1.00
CA ALA A 182 15.78 8.98 0.55
C ALA A 182 15.61 8.93 -0.98
N CYS A 183 16.70 9.14 -1.74
CA CYS A 183 16.72 9.02 -3.20
C CYS A 183 16.39 7.61 -3.68
N LEU A 184 17.04 6.59 -3.10
CA LEU A 184 16.80 5.20 -3.44
C LEU A 184 15.36 4.78 -3.14
N SER A 185 14.83 5.18 -1.98
CA SER A 185 13.43 4.89 -1.61
C SER A 185 12.44 5.54 -2.58
N ALA A 186 12.62 6.81 -2.94
CA ALA A 186 11.74 7.48 -3.91
C ALA A 186 11.75 6.78 -5.28
N LEU A 187 12.94 6.38 -5.76
CA LEU A 187 13.08 5.60 -7.00
C LEU A 187 12.39 4.23 -6.89
N MET A 188 12.59 3.53 -5.78
CA MET A 188 11.95 2.23 -5.52
C MET A 188 10.43 2.32 -5.49
N ILE A 189 9.87 3.33 -4.82
CA ILE A 189 8.42 3.54 -4.73
C ILE A 189 7.84 3.70 -6.14
N TRP A 190 8.39 4.62 -6.93
CA TRP A 190 7.86 4.87 -8.27
C TRP A 190 8.09 3.70 -9.23
N ASN A 191 9.27 3.11 -9.20
CA ASN A 191 9.59 1.96 -10.03
C ASN A 191 8.68 0.77 -9.67
N GLY A 192 8.50 0.48 -8.38
CA GLY A 192 7.56 -0.53 -7.90
C GLY A 192 6.13 -0.27 -8.38
N ILE A 193 5.63 0.97 -8.26
CA ILE A 193 4.30 1.36 -8.76
C ILE A 193 4.16 1.01 -10.25
N TRP A 194 5.12 1.39 -11.10
CA TRP A 194 5.05 1.11 -12.54
C TRP A 194 5.17 -0.38 -12.86
N GLY A 195 6.07 -1.09 -12.19
CA GLY A 195 6.28 -2.53 -12.38
C GLY A 195 5.05 -3.36 -12.02
N PHE A 196 4.47 -3.11 -10.84
CA PHE A 196 3.26 -3.81 -10.41
C PHE A 196 2.02 -3.41 -11.21
N LEU A 197 1.85 -2.13 -11.54
CA LEU A 197 0.74 -1.68 -12.38
C LEU A 197 0.80 -2.32 -13.78
N GLY A 198 1.99 -2.33 -14.41
CA GLY A 198 2.21 -3.00 -15.69
C GLY A 198 1.91 -4.50 -15.62
N LEU A 199 2.39 -5.18 -14.57
CA LEU A 199 2.12 -6.61 -14.34
C LEU A 199 0.61 -6.87 -14.19
N CYS A 200 -0.09 -6.08 -13.36
CA CYS A 200 -1.52 -6.21 -13.15
C CYS A 200 -2.31 -6.01 -14.46
N LEU A 201 -1.93 -5.05 -15.31
CA LEU A 201 -2.57 -4.84 -16.61
C LEU A 201 -2.36 -6.00 -17.59
N LEU A 202 -1.23 -6.70 -17.49
CA LEU A 202 -0.90 -7.85 -18.34
C LEU A 202 -1.68 -9.10 -17.91
N ILE A 203 -1.78 -9.37 -16.60
CA ILE A 203 -2.43 -10.58 -16.08
C ILE A 203 -3.95 -10.44 -15.91
N THR A 204 -4.46 -9.20 -15.82
CA THR A 204 -5.88 -8.88 -15.57
C THR A 204 -6.51 -8.16 -16.76
N ASN A 205 -6.30 -8.67 -17.97
CA ASN A 205 -6.83 -8.08 -19.21
C ASN A 205 -8.33 -8.28 -19.43
N ARG A 206 -8.98 -9.07 -18.57
CA ARG A 206 -10.41 -9.31 -18.50
C ARG A 206 -10.84 -9.41 -17.05
N GLU A 207 -12.14 -9.25 -16.81
CA GLU A 207 -12.69 -9.53 -15.48
C GLU A 207 -12.55 -11.02 -15.15
N ILE A 208 -11.92 -11.30 -14.00
CA ILE A 208 -11.74 -12.65 -13.47
C ILE A 208 -12.60 -12.74 -12.20
N PRO A 209 -13.71 -13.50 -12.20
CA PRO A 209 -14.63 -13.56 -11.06
C PRO A 209 -13.96 -13.85 -9.73
N ARG A 210 -12.97 -14.76 -9.69
CA ARG A 210 -12.22 -15.03 -8.46
C ARG A 210 -11.49 -13.79 -7.93
N ILE A 211 -10.83 -13.04 -8.80
CA ILE A 211 -10.10 -11.83 -8.43
C ILE A 211 -11.08 -10.74 -8.01
N ARG A 212 -12.19 -10.56 -8.73
CA ARG A 212 -13.26 -9.63 -8.34
C ARG A 212 -13.74 -9.91 -6.91
N TYR A 213 -14.01 -11.17 -6.59
CA TYR A 213 -14.45 -11.57 -5.26
C TYR A 213 -13.42 -11.22 -4.17
N ILE A 214 -12.13 -11.49 -4.44
CA ILE A 214 -11.01 -11.17 -3.54
C ILE A 214 -10.91 -9.66 -3.30
N VAL A 215 -11.02 -8.86 -4.37
CA VAL A 215 -10.98 -7.39 -4.32
C VAL A 215 -12.17 -6.84 -3.53
N ASP A 216 -13.39 -7.30 -3.81
CA ASP A 216 -14.59 -6.86 -3.07
C ASP A 216 -14.49 -7.18 -1.57
N GLY A 217 -13.87 -8.31 -1.20
CA GLY A 217 -13.68 -8.72 0.19
C GLY A 217 -12.50 -8.08 0.91
N SER A 218 -11.54 -7.51 0.17
CA SER A 218 -10.25 -7.04 0.71
C SER A 218 -10.40 -6.01 1.81
N TYR A 219 -11.38 -5.10 1.70
CA TYR A 219 -11.64 -4.08 2.72
C TYR A 219 -12.11 -4.69 4.04
N TRP A 220 -12.99 -5.69 3.98
CA TRP A 220 -13.45 -6.38 5.18
C TRP A 220 -12.32 -7.16 5.85
N VAL A 221 -11.58 -7.94 5.05
CA VAL A 221 -10.42 -8.70 5.55
C VAL A 221 -9.42 -7.74 6.22
N TYR A 222 -9.14 -6.60 5.61
CA TYR A 222 -8.28 -5.57 6.19
C TYR A 222 -8.80 -5.03 7.53
N ILE A 223 -10.11 -4.84 7.72
CA ILE A 223 -10.65 -4.40 9.01
C ILE A 223 -10.41 -5.44 10.10
N ILE A 224 -10.71 -6.71 9.82
CA ILE A 224 -10.80 -7.74 10.85
C ILE A 224 -9.55 -8.60 11.02
N HIS A 225 -8.56 -8.50 10.13
CA HIS A 225 -7.41 -9.41 10.19
C HIS A 225 -6.59 -9.26 11.48
N LEU A 226 -6.38 -8.03 11.98
CA LEU A 226 -5.42 -7.77 13.05
C LEU A 226 -5.67 -8.60 14.33
N PRO A 227 -6.90 -8.67 14.90
CA PRO A 227 -7.19 -9.55 16.03
C PRO A 227 -6.74 -10.99 15.83
N PHE A 228 -6.94 -11.55 14.62
CA PHE A 228 -6.58 -12.94 14.31
C PHE A 228 -5.08 -13.10 14.05
N THR A 229 -4.42 -12.13 13.41
CA THR A 229 -2.97 -12.17 13.22
C THR A 229 -2.19 -11.96 14.51
N VAL A 230 -2.83 -11.48 15.58
CA VAL A 230 -2.25 -11.45 16.94
C VAL A 230 -2.60 -12.74 17.70
N LEU A 231 -3.88 -13.13 17.70
CA LEU A 231 -4.37 -14.26 18.49
C LEU A 231 -3.82 -15.61 18.03
N ILE A 232 -3.76 -15.87 16.73
CA ILE A 232 -3.32 -17.18 16.21
C ILE A 232 -1.84 -17.44 16.53
N PRO A 233 -0.87 -16.55 16.21
CA PRO A 233 0.50 -16.71 16.66
C PRO A 233 0.64 -16.79 18.18
N GLY A 234 -0.18 -16.03 18.93
CA GLY A 234 -0.22 -16.08 20.39
C GLY A 234 -0.56 -17.48 20.92
N LEU A 235 -1.52 -18.17 20.29
CA LEU A 235 -1.86 -19.56 20.62
C LEU A 235 -0.77 -20.56 20.17
N LEU A 236 -0.05 -20.24 19.09
CA LEU A 236 1.02 -21.07 18.55
C LEU A 236 2.37 -20.86 19.26
N VAL A 237 2.51 -19.87 20.14
CA VAL A 237 3.81 -19.43 20.66
C VAL A 237 4.57 -20.57 21.33
N HIS A 238 3.90 -21.37 22.17
CA HIS A 238 4.47 -22.50 22.91
C HIS A 238 4.52 -23.81 22.13
N GLN A 239 4.00 -23.83 20.91
CA GLN A 239 4.05 -25.02 20.07
C GLN A 239 5.47 -25.21 19.51
N SER A 240 5.94 -26.46 19.43
CA SER A 240 7.27 -26.84 18.92
C SER A 240 7.48 -26.60 17.43
N LEU A 241 6.51 -25.98 16.75
CA LEU A 241 6.57 -25.64 15.33
C LEU A 241 7.63 -24.55 15.07
N GLY A 242 8.33 -24.66 13.94
CA GLY A 242 9.21 -23.61 13.43
C GLY A 242 8.46 -22.37 12.95
N ALA A 243 9.19 -21.31 12.57
CA ALA A 243 8.61 -20.03 12.13
C ALA A 243 7.72 -20.16 10.88
N PHE A 244 8.16 -20.93 9.87
CA PHE A 244 7.40 -21.08 8.62
C PHE A 244 6.04 -21.77 8.82
N PRO A 245 5.92 -22.92 9.50
CA PRO A 245 4.61 -23.48 9.81
C PRO A 245 3.71 -22.51 10.58
N LYS A 246 4.22 -21.82 11.61
CA LYS A 246 3.44 -20.82 12.37
C LYS A 246 2.94 -19.69 11.47
N PHE A 247 3.78 -19.20 10.56
CA PHE A 247 3.42 -18.19 9.56
C PHE A 247 2.30 -18.68 8.63
N PHE A 248 2.45 -19.84 8.01
CA PHE A 248 1.44 -20.35 7.06
C PHE A 248 0.12 -20.72 7.74
N ILE A 249 0.15 -21.26 8.95
CA ILE A 249 -1.06 -21.51 9.74
C ILE A 249 -1.77 -20.19 10.04
N THR A 250 -1.03 -19.19 10.52
CA THR A 250 -1.58 -17.85 10.83
C THR A 250 -2.18 -17.20 9.59
N LEU A 251 -1.44 -17.17 8.48
CA LEU A 251 -1.87 -16.60 7.22
C LEU A 251 -3.13 -17.32 6.70
N GLY A 252 -3.11 -18.65 6.68
CA GLY A 252 -4.21 -19.48 6.20
C GLY A 252 -5.48 -19.30 7.02
N LEU A 253 -5.39 -19.41 8.34
CA LEU A 253 -6.53 -19.27 9.24
C LEU A 253 -7.10 -17.85 9.23
N THR A 254 -6.25 -16.82 9.29
CA THR A 254 -6.70 -15.41 9.23
C THR A 254 -7.41 -15.13 7.90
N THR A 255 -6.84 -15.59 6.78
CA THR A 255 -7.44 -15.43 5.45
C THR A 255 -8.78 -16.16 5.35
N LEU A 256 -8.83 -17.39 5.85
CA LEU A 256 -10.05 -18.21 5.85
C LEU A 256 -11.17 -17.55 6.66
N ILE A 257 -10.88 -17.14 7.90
CA ILE A 257 -11.83 -16.42 8.77
C ILE A 257 -12.28 -15.14 8.08
N GLY A 258 -11.35 -14.40 7.47
CA GLY A 258 -11.59 -13.18 6.70
C GLY A 258 -12.65 -13.37 5.60
N TYR A 259 -12.41 -14.34 4.71
CA TYR A 259 -13.30 -14.55 3.56
C TYR A 259 -14.58 -15.31 3.90
N LEU A 260 -14.58 -16.22 4.87
CA LEU A 260 -15.82 -16.87 5.34
C LEU A 260 -16.77 -15.86 6.00
N SER A 261 -16.24 -15.02 6.90
CA SER A 261 -17.04 -13.96 7.52
C SER A 261 -17.50 -12.92 6.50
N TYR A 262 -16.66 -12.59 5.51
CA TYR A 262 -17.05 -11.74 4.39
C TYR A 262 -18.25 -12.31 3.63
N ASP A 263 -18.18 -13.58 3.21
CA ASP A 263 -19.26 -14.20 2.41
C ASP A 263 -20.57 -14.28 3.20
N TRP A 264 -20.49 -14.70 4.46
CA TRP A 264 -21.68 -15.01 5.25
C TRP A 264 -22.36 -13.79 5.86
N ILE A 265 -21.58 -12.82 6.33
CA ILE A 265 -22.06 -11.69 7.13
C ILE A 265 -22.07 -10.41 6.29
N VAL A 266 -21.02 -10.17 5.51
CA VAL A 266 -20.79 -8.86 4.91
C VAL A 266 -21.40 -8.75 3.52
N ARG A 267 -21.02 -9.63 2.59
CA ARG A 267 -21.34 -9.51 1.16
C ARG A 267 -22.84 -9.33 0.90
N SER A 268 -23.66 -10.09 1.60
CA SER A 268 -25.14 -10.05 1.51
C SER A 268 -25.82 -9.18 2.57
N GLY A 269 -25.07 -8.63 3.53
CA GLY A 269 -25.57 -7.90 4.69
C GLY A 269 -25.60 -6.37 4.53
N VAL A 270 -25.99 -5.69 5.61
CA VAL A 270 -25.95 -4.21 5.70
C VAL A 270 -24.53 -3.69 5.56
N ILE A 271 -23.55 -4.39 6.17
CA ILE A 271 -22.13 -4.02 6.10
C ILE A 271 -21.67 -3.99 4.64
N GLY A 272 -22.05 -5.00 3.83
CA GLY A 272 -21.74 -5.00 2.39
C GLY A 272 -22.35 -3.82 1.65
N LYS A 273 -23.55 -3.35 2.01
CA LYS A 273 -24.12 -2.12 1.42
C LYS A 273 -23.25 -0.89 1.72
N ILE A 274 -22.71 -0.80 2.92
CA ILE A 274 -21.83 0.33 3.34
C ILE A 274 -20.49 0.24 2.60
N LEU A 275 -19.87 -0.95 2.61
CA LEU A 275 -18.51 -1.15 2.09
C LEU A 275 -18.44 -1.21 0.55
N ASN A 276 -19.43 -1.87 -0.07
CA ASN A 276 -19.45 -2.14 -1.52
C ASN A 276 -20.50 -1.30 -2.27
N GLY A 277 -21.19 -0.39 -1.59
CA GLY A 277 -22.29 0.42 -2.14
C GLY A 277 -23.60 -0.34 -2.40
N ARG A 278 -23.58 -1.68 -2.45
CA ARG A 278 -24.75 -2.54 -2.62
C ARG A 278 -24.57 -3.90 -1.96
N ARG A 279 -25.69 -4.60 -1.77
CA ARG A 279 -25.70 -6.00 -1.28
C ARG A 279 -25.52 -6.95 -2.45
N TRP A 280 -24.63 -7.91 -2.29
CA TRP A 280 -24.36 -8.96 -3.26
C TRP A 280 -24.75 -10.32 -2.69
N PRO A 281 -25.20 -11.28 -3.50
CA PRO A 281 -25.41 -12.63 -3.02
C PRO A 281 -24.08 -13.26 -2.61
N ARG A 282 -24.16 -14.24 -1.71
CA ARG A 282 -23.04 -15.12 -1.34
C ARG A 282 -22.51 -15.78 -2.59
N ALA A 283 -21.18 -15.80 -2.74
CA ALA A 283 -20.56 -16.20 -4.00
C ALA A 283 -19.24 -16.94 -3.83
N LEU A 284 -18.84 -17.33 -2.61
CA LEU A 284 -17.55 -18.01 -2.37
C LEU A 284 -17.36 -19.24 -3.26
N GLY A 285 -18.38 -20.10 -3.38
CA GLY A 285 -18.32 -21.29 -4.24
C GLY A 285 -18.18 -20.95 -5.74
N LYS A 286 -18.88 -19.90 -6.19
CA LYS A 286 -18.80 -19.40 -7.58
C LYS A 286 -17.42 -18.80 -7.85
N ALA A 287 -16.89 -17.99 -6.93
CA ALA A 287 -15.55 -17.42 -7.02
C ALA A 287 -14.47 -18.50 -7.07
N PHE A 288 -14.59 -19.55 -6.26
CA PHE A 288 -13.69 -20.71 -6.31
C PHE A 288 -13.71 -21.39 -7.68
N LYS A 289 -14.89 -21.57 -8.27
CA LYS A 289 -15.06 -22.14 -9.61
C LYS A 289 -14.83 -21.13 -10.75
N ASN A 290 -14.45 -19.89 -10.42
CA ASN A 290 -14.28 -18.77 -11.34
C ASN A 290 -15.50 -18.54 -12.26
N GLN A 291 -16.69 -18.68 -11.70
CA GLN A 291 -17.98 -18.44 -12.33
C GLN A 291 -18.48 -17.03 -12.04
N ASP A 292 -19.38 -16.51 -12.88
CA ASP A 292 -19.98 -15.18 -12.70
C ASP A 292 -20.55 -14.99 -11.28
N LEU A 293 -20.14 -13.90 -10.64
CA LEU A 293 -20.55 -13.55 -9.29
C LEU A 293 -21.93 -12.88 -9.25
N ALA A 294 -22.39 -12.34 -10.39
CA ALA A 294 -23.70 -11.72 -10.51
C ALA A 294 -24.80 -12.80 -10.61
N PRO A 295 -26.03 -12.51 -10.16
CA PRO A 295 -27.21 -13.21 -10.67
C PRO A 295 -27.34 -12.96 -12.18
N LEU A 296 -27.81 -13.96 -12.93
CA LEU A 296 -28.06 -13.86 -14.37
C LEU A 296 -29.00 -12.69 -14.75
N ASP A 297 -29.76 -12.16 -13.79
CA ASP A 297 -30.79 -11.14 -13.99
C ASP A 297 -30.48 -9.77 -13.34
N ALA A 298 -29.23 -9.52 -12.90
CA ALA A 298 -28.89 -8.18 -12.45
C ALA A 298 -28.77 -7.24 -13.66
N PRO A 299 -29.46 -6.08 -13.70
CA PRO A 299 -29.24 -5.12 -14.76
C PRO A 299 -27.76 -4.75 -14.77
N THR A 300 -27.12 -4.96 -15.93
CA THR A 300 -25.76 -4.48 -16.19
C THR A 300 -25.72 -2.97 -15.94
N PRO A 301 -24.75 -2.47 -15.14
CA PRO A 301 -24.60 -1.04 -14.92
C PRO A 301 -24.27 -0.29 -16.21
#